data_AF-A0A537HH09-F1
#
_entry.id   AF-A0A537HH09-F1
#
_cell.length_a   1.000
_cell.length_b   1.000
_cell.length_c   1.000
_cell.angle_alpha   90.00
_cell.angle_beta   90.00
_cell.angle_gamma   90.00
#
_symmetry.space_group_name_H-M   'P 1'
#
loop_
_entity.id
_entity.type
_entity.pdbx_description
1 polymer ?
#
loop_
_entity_poly.entity_id
_entity_poly.type
_entity_poly.pdbx_seq_one_letter_code
_entity_poly.pdbx_strand_id
1 'polypeptide(L)'
;MSSILLWETSQIMGNTLSISDAGLSFLVDSIILLKPVEIESSMRRLLGILKMRGSDHDKRLREFEITSHGIEIQNPFTNYEGILTGSPRRSQIEAAANSWSMAFEGAKQKHAK
;
A
#
# COMPACT_ATOMS: atom_id res chain seq x y z
N MET A 1 -12.01 26.70 7.91
CA MET A 1 -12.69 25.52 8.50
C MET A 1 -12.56 24.41 7.49
N SER A 2 -11.80 23.35 7.78
CA SER A 2 -11.65 22.21 6.86
C SER A 2 -12.84 21.28 7.03
N SER A 3 -13.53 20.93 5.95
CA SER A 3 -14.61 19.94 5.95
C SER A 3 -14.06 18.56 5.59
N ILE A 4 -14.65 17.51 6.16
CA ILE A 4 -14.34 16.12 5.82
C ILE A 4 -15.61 15.49 5.26
N LEU A 5 -15.47 14.86 4.10
CA LEU A 5 -16.51 14.03 3.51
C LEU A 5 -16.09 12.57 3.67
N LEU A 6 -16.94 11.75 4.30
CA LEU A 6 -16.79 10.31 4.32
C LEU A 6 -17.55 9.72 3.13
N TRP A 7 -16.89 8.89 2.35
CA TRP A 7 -17.49 8.14 1.26
C TRP A 7 -17.19 6.66 1.44
N GLU A 8 -18.24 5.84 1.39
CA GLU A 8 -18.14 4.39 1.46
C GLU A 8 -18.40 3.78 0.07
N THR A 9 -17.62 2.76 -0.27
CA THR A 9 -17.87 1.94 -1.46
C THR A 9 -18.62 0.68 -1.06
N SER A 10 -19.66 0.32 -1.81
CA SER A 10 -20.39 -0.93 -1.63
C SER A 10 -19.57 -2.16 -2.04
N GLN A 11 -18.50 -1.97 -2.81
CA GLN A 11 -17.58 -3.03 -3.19
C GLN A 11 -16.42 -3.11 -2.22
N ILE A 12 -16.56 -4.01 -1.25
CA ILE A 12 -15.50 -4.36 -0.28
C ILE A 12 -14.42 -5.23 -0.97
N MET A 13 -14.83 -6.06 -1.94
CA MET A 13 -13.97 -6.95 -2.70
C MET A 13 -14.08 -6.63 -4.19
N GLY A 14 -12.95 -6.47 -4.87
CA GLY A 14 -12.93 -6.21 -6.31
C GLY A 14 -11.96 -5.10 -6.74
N ASN A 15 -11.83 -4.99 -8.07
CA ASN A 15 -10.81 -4.20 -8.76
C ASN A 15 -11.24 -2.74 -9.03
N THR A 16 -12.49 -2.38 -8.71
CA THR A 16 -13.06 -1.10 -9.12
C THR A 16 -13.03 -0.11 -7.97
N LEU A 17 -11.92 0.61 -7.84
CA LEU A 17 -11.87 1.83 -7.04
C LEU A 17 -12.33 3.00 -7.92
N SER A 18 -13.63 3.23 -8.02
CA SER A 18 -14.16 4.32 -8.85
C SER A 18 -14.39 5.60 -8.08
N ILE A 19 -13.28 6.26 -7.72
CA ILE A 19 -13.31 7.62 -7.16
C ILE A 19 -13.81 8.62 -8.21
N SER A 20 -13.67 8.29 -9.50
CA SER A 20 -14.14 9.08 -10.63
C SER A 20 -15.64 8.98 -10.87
N ASP A 21 -16.30 7.85 -10.60
CA ASP A 21 -17.74 7.69 -10.94
C ASP A 21 -18.64 8.63 -10.12
N ALA A 22 -18.19 9.08 -8.96
CA ALA A 22 -18.94 10.05 -8.16
C ALA A 22 -18.70 11.52 -8.58
N GLY A 23 -17.73 11.81 -9.46
CA GLY A 23 -17.37 13.19 -9.86
C GLY A 23 -16.78 14.07 -8.73
N LEU A 24 -16.65 13.52 -7.52
CA LEU A 24 -16.24 14.26 -6.31
C LEU A 24 -14.75 14.64 -6.31
N SER A 25 -13.94 13.94 -7.11
CA SER A 25 -12.50 14.16 -7.16
C SER A 25 -12.11 15.58 -7.52
N PHE A 26 -12.95 16.33 -8.25
CA PHE A 26 -12.68 17.73 -8.60
C PHE A 26 -12.95 18.69 -7.45
N LEU A 27 -13.98 18.42 -6.65
CA LEU A 27 -14.47 19.28 -5.56
C LEU A 27 -13.57 19.25 -4.32
N VAL A 28 -12.82 18.17 -4.12
CA VAL A 28 -11.98 17.99 -2.93
C VAL A 28 -10.50 18.22 -3.23
N ASP A 29 -9.79 18.80 -2.27
CA ASP A 29 -8.35 19.03 -2.39
C ASP A 29 -7.52 17.82 -1.98
N SER A 30 -8.05 16.97 -1.10
CA SER A 30 -7.38 15.77 -0.60
C SER A 30 -8.28 14.55 -0.67
N ILE A 31 -7.70 13.41 -1.03
CA ILE A 31 -8.38 12.11 -1.08
C ILE A 31 -7.50 11.10 -0.36
N ILE A 32 -8.01 10.58 0.76
CA ILE A 32 -7.37 9.54 1.56
C ILE A 32 -8.19 8.26 1.39
N LEU A 33 -7.52 7.19 0.96
CA LEU A 33 -8.08 5.86 0.84
C LEU A 33 -7.82 5.08 2.11
N LEU A 34 -8.89 4.52 2.69
CA LEU A 34 -8.83 3.50 3.73
C LEU A 34 -9.45 2.23 3.16
N LYS A 35 -8.67 1.13 3.09
CA LYS A 35 -9.12 -0.11 2.45
C LYS A 35 -8.71 -1.33 3.29
N PRO A 36 -9.63 -2.24 3.65
CA PRO A 36 -9.25 -3.55 4.16
C PRO A 36 -8.61 -4.38 3.05
N VAL A 37 -7.52 -5.08 3.35
CA VAL A 37 -6.76 -5.90 2.40
C VAL A 37 -6.41 -7.23 3.04
N GLU A 38 -6.50 -8.31 2.27
CA GLU A 38 -6.14 -9.66 2.74
C GLU A 38 -4.71 -9.97 2.32
N ILE A 39 -3.82 -10.20 3.28
CA ILE A 39 -2.43 -10.57 3.03
C ILE A 39 -2.09 -11.74 3.95
N GLU A 40 -1.58 -12.84 3.39
CA GLU A 40 -1.17 -14.02 4.17
C GLU A 40 -2.29 -14.53 5.09
N SER A 41 -3.52 -14.59 4.56
CA SER A 41 -4.73 -14.98 5.31
C SER A 41 -5.03 -14.11 6.53
N SER A 42 -4.47 -12.91 6.59
CA SER A 42 -4.75 -11.90 7.62
C SER A 42 -5.37 -10.65 7.00
N MET A 43 -6.40 -10.14 7.67
CA MET A 43 -7.07 -8.89 7.29
C MET A 43 -6.28 -7.71 7.86
N ARG A 44 -5.60 -6.98 6.98
CA ARG A 44 -4.82 -5.77 7.28
C ARG A 44 -5.58 -4.54 6.79
N ARG A 45 -5.22 -3.35 7.29
CA ARG A 45 -5.86 -2.10 6.89
C ARG A 45 -4.86 -1.19 6.19
N LEU A 46 -5.18 -0.81 4.97
CA LEU A 46 -4.36 0.04 4.12
C LEU A 46 -4.82 1.49 4.20
N LEU A 47 -3.87 2.40 4.34
CA LEU A 47 -3.99 3.83 4.14
C LEU A 47 -3.16 4.25 2.92
N GLY A 48 -3.76 5.05 2.04
CA GLY A 48 -3.07 5.67 0.91
C GLY A 48 -3.57 7.09 0.65
N ILE A 49 -2.67 7.99 0.29
CA ILE A 49 -3.04 9.35 -0.14
C ILE A 49 -3.07 9.35 -1.66
N LEU A 50 -4.27 9.47 -2.23
CA LEU A 50 -4.47 9.41 -3.68
C LEU A 50 -4.37 10.80 -4.33
N LYS A 51 -4.66 11.84 -3.55
CA LYS A 51 -4.61 13.22 -4.00
C LYS A 51 -4.35 14.13 -2.79
N MET A 52 -3.50 15.13 -2.99
CA MET A 52 -3.34 16.26 -2.07
C MET A 52 -2.91 17.48 -2.88
N ARG A 53 -3.74 18.54 -2.90
CA ARG A 53 -3.38 19.82 -3.55
C ARG A 53 -2.57 20.69 -2.59
N GLY A 54 -1.59 21.42 -3.14
CA GLY A 54 -0.81 22.40 -2.38
C GLY A 54 0.25 21.80 -1.44
N SER A 55 0.45 20.48 -1.46
CA SER A 55 1.49 19.81 -0.67
C SER A 55 1.90 18.50 -1.34
N ASP A 56 3.15 18.09 -1.16
CA ASP A 56 3.55 16.73 -1.49
C ASP A 56 3.02 15.74 -0.43
N HIS A 57 2.83 14.49 -0.83
CA HIS A 57 2.30 13.44 0.04
C HIS A 57 3.07 12.15 -0.15
N ASP A 58 3.07 11.31 0.89
CA ASP A 58 3.64 9.97 0.81
C ASP A 58 2.89 9.15 -0.25
N LYS A 59 3.64 8.63 -1.23
CA LYS A 59 3.10 7.80 -2.33
C LYS A 59 3.03 6.32 -1.95
N ARG A 60 3.55 5.94 -0.79
CA ARG A 60 3.56 4.55 -0.34
C ARG A 60 2.19 4.19 0.26
N LEU A 61 1.80 2.95 0.04
CA LEU A 61 0.66 2.33 0.71
C LEU A 61 1.12 1.91 2.10
N ARG A 62 0.51 2.46 3.14
CA ARG A 62 0.87 2.17 4.54
C ARG A 62 -0.17 1.33 5.21
N GLU A 63 0.26 0.49 6.14
CA GLU A 63 -0.67 -0.12 7.08
C GLU A 63 -1.06 0.89 8.16
N PHE A 64 -2.28 0.77 8.68
CA PHE A 64 -2.67 1.45 9.90
C PHE A 64 -3.41 0.50 10.84
N GLU A 65 -3.28 0.76 12.14
CA GLU A 65 -4.01 0.05 13.18
C GLU A 65 -4.91 1.01 13.95
N ILE A 66 -6.00 0.49 14.49
CA ILE A 66 -6.86 1.24 15.42
C ILE A 66 -6.60 0.65 16.79
N THR A 67 -5.91 1.41 17.63
CA THR A 67 -5.55 1.04 18.99
C THR A 67 -6.42 1.81 19.99
N SER A 68 -6.25 1.54 21.28
CA SER A 68 -6.91 2.34 22.33
C SER A 68 -6.49 3.81 22.34
N HIS A 69 -5.39 4.16 21.68
CA HIS A 69 -4.86 5.53 21.59
C HIS A 69 -5.27 6.25 20.29
N GLY A 70 -5.97 5.56 19.37
CA GLY A 70 -6.41 6.11 18.10
C GLY A 70 -5.83 5.37 16.90
N ILE A 71 -5.60 6.08 15.80
CA ILE A 71 -5.05 5.52 14.56
C ILE A 71 -3.53 5.61 14.61
N GLU A 72 -2.85 4.47 14.48
CA GLU A 72 -1.40 4.37 14.40
C GLU A 72 -0.98 3.97 12.99
N ILE A 73 -0.09 4.77 12.38
CA ILE A 73 0.42 4.52 11.03
C ILE A 73 1.68 3.66 11.11
N GLN A 74 1.63 2.51 10.45
CA GLN A 74 2.68 1.51 10.45
C GLN A 74 3.56 1.62 9.21
N ASN A 75 4.34 0.57 8.98
CA ASN A 75 5.25 0.46 7.84
C ASN A 75 4.50 0.36 6.50
N PRO A 76 5.14 0.82 5.41
CA PRO A 76 4.61 0.62 4.07
C PRO A 76 4.60 -0.86 3.67
N PHE A 77 3.67 -1.24 2.80
CA PHE A 77 3.65 -2.58 2.20
C PHE A 77 4.71 -2.70 1.10
N THR A 78 5.98 -2.83 1.48
CA THR A 78 7.11 -2.89 0.51
C THR A 78 7.22 -4.20 -0.24
N ASN A 79 6.73 -5.29 0.36
CA ASN A 79 7.01 -6.64 -0.12
C ASN A 79 5.85 -7.22 -0.94
N TYR A 80 4.82 -6.44 -1.24
CA TYR A 80 3.65 -6.89 -1.98
C TYR A 80 3.28 -5.94 -3.11
N GLU A 81 2.84 -6.52 -4.22
CA GLU A 81 2.28 -5.83 -5.37
C GLU A 81 0.83 -6.26 -5.59
N GLY A 82 0.03 -5.45 -6.28
CA GLY A 82 -1.38 -5.78 -6.54
C GLY A 82 -2.29 -5.66 -5.30
N ILE A 83 -1.87 -4.89 -4.29
CA ILE A 83 -2.65 -4.70 -3.06
C ILE A 83 -3.96 -3.96 -3.35
N LEU A 84 -3.90 -2.91 -4.16
CA LEU A 84 -5.09 -2.13 -4.52
C LEU A 84 -6.08 -2.94 -5.38
N THR A 85 -5.58 -3.86 -6.21
CA THR A 85 -6.39 -4.72 -7.09
C THR A 85 -7.06 -5.88 -6.33
N GLY A 86 -6.70 -6.10 -5.06
CA GLY A 86 -7.24 -7.20 -4.25
C GLY A 86 -6.60 -8.55 -4.56
N SER A 87 -5.47 -8.59 -5.27
CA SER A 87 -4.68 -9.80 -5.50
C SER A 87 -3.23 -9.58 -5.09
N PRO A 88 -2.93 -9.49 -3.79
CA PRO A 88 -1.58 -9.24 -3.32
C PRO A 88 -0.66 -10.40 -3.66
N ARG A 89 0.49 -10.09 -4.25
CA ARG A 89 1.54 -11.06 -4.55
C ARG A 89 2.85 -10.56 -3.96
N ARG A 90 3.65 -11.45 -3.39
CA ARG A 90 4.99 -11.09 -2.92
C ARG A 90 5.82 -10.56 -4.09
N SER A 91 6.41 -9.39 -3.93
CA SER A 91 7.29 -8.81 -4.95
C SER A 91 8.54 -9.66 -5.09
N GLN A 92 8.88 -10.05 -6.32
CA GLN A 92 10.02 -10.93 -6.60
C GLN A 92 11.38 -10.22 -6.54
N ILE A 93 11.38 -8.88 -6.41
CA ILE A 93 12.59 -8.05 -6.47
C ILE A 93 13.54 -8.39 -5.30
N GLU A 94 13.00 -8.59 -4.09
CA GLU A 94 13.80 -8.93 -2.91
C GLU A 94 14.32 -10.37 -2.96
N ALA A 95 13.49 -11.32 -3.40
CA ALA A 95 13.90 -12.72 -3.58
C ALA A 95 14.99 -12.86 -4.64
N ALA A 96 14.88 -12.13 -5.75
CA ALA A 96 15.91 -12.08 -6.78
C ALA A 96 17.19 -11.43 -6.22
N ALA A 97 17.12 -10.24 -5.60
CA ALA A 97 18.29 -9.56 -5.06
C ALA A 97 19.06 -10.42 -4.04
N ASN A 98 18.34 -11.09 -3.14
CA ASN A 98 18.93 -12.02 -2.18
C ASN A 98 19.59 -13.22 -2.88
N SER A 99 18.94 -13.80 -3.88
CA SER A 99 19.51 -14.91 -4.66
C SER A 99 20.78 -14.52 -5.43
N TRP A 100 20.80 -13.32 -6.02
CA TRP A 100 21.98 -12.78 -6.70
C TRP A 100 23.13 -12.56 -5.72
N SER A 101 22.86 -11.96 -4.54
CA SER A 101 23.90 -11.73 -3.53
C SER A 101 24.55 -13.02 -3.03
N MET A 102 23.75 -14.07 -2.76
CA MET A 102 24.25 -15.38 -2.34
C MET A 102 25.06 -16.09 -3.44
N ALA A 103 24.65 -15.96 -4.70
CA ALA A 103 25.38 -16.53 -5.83
C ALA A 103 26.77 -15.90 -6.02
N PHE A 104 26.89 -14.58 -5.81
CA PHE A 104 28.17 -13.87 -5.91
C PHE A 104 29.08 -14.09 -4.69
N GLU A 105 28.54 -14.29 -3.48
CA GLU A 105 29.35 -14.68 -2.32
C GLU A 105 29.98 -16.07 -2.48
N GLY A 106 29.22 -17.04 -2.99
CA GLY A 106 29.74 -18.39 -3.28
C GLY A 106 30.83 -18.41 -4.35
N ALA A 107 30.79 -17.49 -5.32
CA ALA A 107 31.81 -17.37 -6.36
C ALA A 107 33.16 -16.85 -5.82
N LYS A 108 33.14 -16.00 -4.78
CA LYS A 108 34.35 -15.43 -4.18
C LYS A 108 35.16 -16.47 -3.39
N GLN A 109 34.51 -17.50 -2.85
CA GLN A 109 35.17 -18.59 -2.12
C GLN A 109 35.89 -19.60 -3.02
N LYS A 110 35.49 -19.73 -4.29
CA LYS A 110 36.12 -20.66 -5.25
C LYS A 110 37.46 -20.19 -5.82
N HIS A 111 37.75 -18.88 -5.78
CA HIS A 111 39.00 -18.31 -6.30
C HIS A 111 40.11 -18.15 -5.25
N ALA A 112 39.87 -18.54 -3.99
CA ALA A 112 40.83 -18.45 -2.90
C ALA A 112 41.50 -19.80 -2.55
N LYS A 113 41.43 -20.80 -3.44
CA LYS A 113 42.05 -22.11 -3.28
C LYS A 113 42.94 -22.45 -4.47
#